data_AF-A0A7Y4C8H2-F1
#
_entry.id   AF-A0A7Y4C8H2-F1
#
_cell.length_a   1.000
_cell.length_b   1.000
_cell.length_c   1.000
_cell.angle_alpha   90.00
_cell.angle_beta   90.00
_cell.angle_gamma   90.00
#
_symmetry.space_group_name_H-M   'P 1'
#
loop_
_entity.id
_entity.type
_entity.pdbx_description
1 polymer ?
#
loop_
_entity_poly.entity_id
_entity_poly.type
_entity_poly.pdbx_seq_one_letter_code
_entity_poly.pdbx_strand_id
1 'polypeptide(L)'
;MRSSTAFIHYVWLFFLVSSTVLAQPSKELIEQAEDNQLEAQIAVAQQYQSENKFKQAHYWYLKAALQGDSKALQSLGQLYEQQKQPINPLNVSENWYQLAIDTGNSDAEDGYSRVLEALFNQQRAKQVSSIALLDQHIDQDITTDSNKSSTTVKPEKSRLVEPEIIIISSILLVVVFAVALRRKMRSHKQSNLSKLEKTIAQQSKKIRSLQLHLNKAHLQLKRNQQVEKTVSNDNKLVTACAVLGYVPNRIPDEKQIKLRYKMLSRIYHPDTHGSDEEMKRLNSAIKIVISHVKSSKA
;
A
#
# COMPACT_ATOMS: atom_id res chain seq x y z
N MET A 1 4.23 -61.47 -3.06
CA MET A 1 5.34 -60.49 -3.02
C MET A 1 5.10 -59.36 -4.05
N ARG A 2 4.17 -58.43 -3.80
CA ARG A 2 3.88 -57.32 -4.75
C ARG A 2 3.51 -55.98 -4.08
N SER A 3 3.70 -55.84 -2.76
CA SER A 3 3.28 -54.63 -2.00
C SER A 3 4.42 -53.68 -1.63
N SER A 4 5.69 -54.02 -1.86
CA SER A 4 6.83 -53.21 -1.39
C SER A 4 7.26 -52.10 -2.38
N THR A 5 7.06 -52.30 -3.68
CA THR A 5 7.48 -51.33 -4.71
C THR A 5 6.55 -50.11 -4.79
N ALA A 6 5.25 -50.28 -4.51
CA ALA A 6 4.29 -49.18 -4.53
C ALA A 6 4.58 -48.16 -3.41
N PHE A 7 4.93 -48.62 -2.20
CA PHE A 7 5.22 -47.74 -1.07
C PHE A 7 6.48 -46.87 -1.32
N ILE A 8 7.51 -47.45 -1.95
CA ILE A 8 8.74 -46.72 -2.30
C ILE A 8 8.48 -45.67 -3.38
N HIS A 9 7.62 -45.97 -4.37
CA HIS A 9 7.22 -44.97 -5.37
C HIS A 9 6.37 -43.83 -4.79
N TYR A 10 5.48 -44.11 -3.84
CA TYR A 10 4.70 -43.06 -3.17
C TYR A 10 5.57 -42.18 -2.25
N VAL A 11 6.56 -42.75 -1.56
CA VAL A 11 7.51 -41.98 -0.73
C VAL A 11 8.41 -41.09 -1.61
N TRP A 12 8.85 -41.56 -2.78
CA TRP A 12 9.61 -40.75 -3.73
C TRP A 12 8.75 -39.68 -4.42
N LEU A 13 7.50 -39.96 -4.80
CA LEU A 13 6.57 -38.97 -5.33
C LEU A 13 6.17 -37.92 -4.28
N PHE A 14 6.06 -38.31 -3.00
CA PHE A 14 5.80 -37.37 -1.91
C PHE A 14 7.00 -36.45 -1.65
N PHE A 15 8.23 -36.95 -1.78
CA PHE A 15 9.45 -36.12 -1.71
C PHE A 15 9.63 -35.20 -2.93
N LEU A 16 9.28 -35.65 -4.13
CA LEU A 16 9.37 -34.84 -5.36
C LEU A 16 8.30 -33.72 -5.43
N VAL A 17 7.12 -33.95 -4.86
CA VAL A 17 6.04 -32.95 -4.76
C VAL A 17 6.23 -32.02 -3.55
N SER A 18 7.09 -32.37 -2.58
CA SER A 18 7.41 -31.49 -1.45
C SER A 18 8.43 -30.40 -1.78
N SER A 19 9.11 -30.48 -2.93
CA SER A 19 10.12 -29.49 -3.34
C SER A 19 9.56 -28.33 -4.17
N THR A 20 8.30 -28.40 -4.60
CA THR A 20 7.56 -27.25 -5.12
C THR A 20 6.88 -26.51 -3.97
N VAL A 21 7.67 -26.20 -2.94
CA VAL A 21 7.34 -25.08 -2.06
C VAL A 21 7.23 -23.87 -2.99
N LEU A 22 6.11 -23.12 -2.89
CA LEU A 22 6.01 -21.74 -3.37
C LEU A 22 7.03 -20.92 -2.57
N ALA A 23 8.30 -21.13 -2.89
CA ALA A 23 9.40 -20.60 -2.11
C ALA A 23 9.47 -19.14 -2.50
N GLN A 24 9.08 -18.28 -1.56
CA GLN A 24 9.59 -16.91 -1.55
C GLN A 24 11.12 -16.97 -1.46
N PRO A 25 11.83 -15.94 -1.96
CA PRO A 25 13.28 -15.88 -1.80
C PRO A 25 13.63 -16.11 -0.34
N SER A 26 14.61 -16.98 -0.10
CA SER A 26 15.03 -17.29 1.26
C SER A 26 15.47 -15.99 1.94
N LYS A 27 15.24 -15.87 3.25
CA LYS A 27 15.58 -14.66 3.98
C LYS A 27 17.06 -14.28 3.78
N GLU A 28 17.93 -15.27 3.78
CA GLU A 28 19.37 -15.12 3.52
C GLU A 28 19.66 -14.56 2.12
N LEU A 29 18.95 -15.01 1.08
CA LEU A 29 19.11 -14.50 -0.28
C LEU A 29 18.63 -13.05 -0.41
N ILE A 30 17.57 -12.68 0.31
CA ILE A 30 17.10 -11.29 0.37
C ILE A 30 18.13 -10.41 1.07
N GLU A 31 18.70 -10.86 2.18
CA GLU A 31 19.73 -10.13 2.93
C GLU A 31 20.97 -9.87 2.07
N GLN A 32 21.45 -10.88 1.34
CA GLN A 32 22.53 -10.73 0.36
C GLN A 32 22.19 -9.73 -0.76
N ALA A 33 20.95 -9.76 -1.26
CA ALA A 33 20.50 -8.83 -2.28
C ALA A 33 20.37 -7.38 -1.74
N GLU A 34 20.02 -7.23 -0.46
CA GLU A 34 20.00 -5.95 0.25
C GLU A 34 21.41 -5.41 0.48
N ASP A 35 22.38 -6.28 0.77
CA ASP A 35 23.84 -5.99 0.85
C ASP A 35 24.49 -5.71 -0.51
N ASN A 36 23.69 -5.37 -1.53
CA ASN A 36 24.13 -5.02 -2.88
C ASN A 36 24.89 -6.11 -3.64
N GLN A 37 24.73 -7.38 -3.26
CA GLN A 37 25.27 -8.47 -4.06
C GLN A 37 24.47 -8.64 -5.36
N LEU A 38 25.10 -8.33 -6.50
CA LEU A 38 24.46 -8.34 -7.81
C LEU A 38 23.82 -9.69 -8.17
N GLU A 39 24.54 -10.79 -7.93
CA GLU A 39 24.05 -12.15 -8.22
C GLU A 39 22.81 -12.49 -7.39
N ALA A 40 22.77 -12.07 -6.12
CA ALA A 40 21.63 -12.27 -5.25
C ALA A 40 20.42 -11.46 -5.72
N GLN A 41 20.60 -10.20 -6.14
CA GLN A 41 19.52 -9.37 -6.69
C GLN A 41 18.89 -9.99 -7.94
N ILE A 42 19.73 -10.51 -8.85
CA ILE A 42 19.26 -11.20 -10.06
C ILE A 42 18.50 -12.48 -9.69
N ALA A 43 19.02 -13.28 -8.75
CA ALA A 43 18.38 -14.52 -8.33
C ALA A 43 17.01 -14.26 -7.67
N VAL A 44 16.92 -13.26 -6.78
CA VAL A 44 15.67 -12.81 -6.16
C VAL A 44 14.67 -12.35 -7.23
N ALA A 45 15.13 -11.59 -8.22
CA ALA A 45 14.29 -11.11 -9.32
C ALA A 45 13.73 -12.27 -10.17
N GLN A 46 14.59 -13.23 -10.54
CA GLN A 46 14.20 -14.44 -11.28
C GLN A 46 13.16 -15.27 -10.53
N GLN A 47 13.34 -15.41 -9.22
CA GLN A 47 12.39 -16.11 -8.37
C GLN A 47 11.03 -15.42 -8.38
N TYR A 48 10.99 -14.10 -8.15
CA TYR A 48 9.74 -13.34 -8.26
C TYR A 48 9.11 -13.40 -9.66
N GLN A 49 9.92 -13.41 -10.72
CA GLN A 49 9.45 -13.56 -12.08
C GLN A 49 8.78 -14.92 -12.30
N SER A 50 9.38 -16.01 -11.82
CA SER A 50 8.81 -17.36 -11.90
C SER A 50 7.47 -17.48 -11.15
N GLU A 51 7.29 -16.70 -10.09
CA GLU A 51 6.04 -16.60 -9.32
C GLU A 51 5.01 -15.63 -9.94
N ASN A 52 5.29 -15.07 -11.12
CA ASN A 52 4.48 -14.03 -11.77
C ASN A 52 4.29 -12.76 -10.92
N LYS A 53 5.23 -12.47 -10.01
CA LYS A 53 5.25 -11.27 -9.16
C LYS A 53 6.02 -10.16 -9.86
N PHE A 54 5.41 -9.60 -10.91
CA PHE A 54 6.02 -8.58 -11.78
C PHE A 54 6.63 -7.40 -11.01
N LYS A 55 5.88 -6.82 -10.06
CA LYS A 55 6.33 -5.62 -9.35
C LYS A 55 7.63 -5.86 -8.59
N GLN A 56 7.73 -7.00 -7.88
CA GLN A 56 8.91 -7.38 -7.12
C GLN A 56 10.08 -7.74 -8.04
N ALA A 57 9.84 -8.56 -9.07
CA ALA A 57 10.86 -8.89 -10.06
C ALA A 57 11.44 -7.64 -10.73
N HIS A 58 10.55 -6.71 -11.11
CA HIS A 58 10.93 -5.43 -11.70
C HIS A 58 11.82 -4.61 -10.76
N TYR A 59 11.44 -4.48 -9.48
CA TYR A 59 12.25 -3.72 -8.51
C TYR A 59 13.68 -4.28 -8.38
N TRP A 60 13.82 -5.61 -8.25
CA TRP A 60 15.13 -6.23 -8.08
C TRP A 60 16.00 -6.20 -9.33
N TYR A 61 15.42 -6.47 -10.51
CA TYR A 61 16.16 -6.27 -11.75
C TYR A 61 16.53 -4.81 -11.98
N LEU A 62 15.67 -3.86 -11.61
CA LEU A 62 15.97 -2.44 -11.71
C LEU A 62 17.14 -2.04 -10.79
N LYS A 63 17.15 -2.54 -9.56
CA LYS A 63 18.25 -2.32 -8.61
C LYS A 63 19.58 -2.89 -9.13
N ALA A 64 19.56 -4.09 -9.72
CA ALA A 64 20.73 -4.69 -10.36
C ALA A 64 21.18 -3.91 -11.61
N ALA A 65 20.23 -3.44 -12.42
CA ALA A 65 20.52 -2.64 -13.62
C ALA A 65 21.16 -1.28 -13.28
N LEU A 66 20.77 -0.63 -12.17
CA LEU A 66 21.40 0.61 -11.72
C LEU A 66 22.87 0.44 -11.34
N GLN A 67 23.31 -0.77 -11.01
CA GLN A 67 24.72 -1.08 -10.78
C GLN A 67 25.52 -1.29 -12.08
N GLY A 68 24.86 -1.15 -13.25
CA GLY A 68 25.48 -1.29 -14.56
C GLY A 68 25.43 -2.70 -15.16
N ASP A 69 24.67 -3.62 -14.56
CA ASP A 69 24.55 -4.99 -15.08
C ASP A 69 23.69 -5.06 -16.35
N SER A 70 24.31 -5.47 -17.45
CA SER A 70 23.65 -5.59 -18.75
C SER A 70 22.66 -6.74 -18.82
N LYS A 71 22.87 -7.82 -18.04
CA LYS A 71 21.95 -8.95 -17.98
C LYS A 71 20.64 -8.57 -17.28
N ALA A 72 20.70 -7.72 -16.26
CA ALA A 72 19.54 -7.19 -15.56
C ALA A 72 18.72 -6.27 -16.47
N LEU A 73 19.37 -5.43 -17.28
CA LEU A 73 18.69 -4.63 -18.32
C LEU A 73 17.98 -5.50 -19.35
N GLN A 74 18.65 -6.55 -19.85
CA GLN A 74 18.02 -7.53 -20.74
C GLN A 74 16.82 -8.22 -20.07
N SER A 75 16.98 -8.63 -18.80
CA SER A 75 15.95 -9.32 -18.03
C SER A 75 14.73 -8.42 -17.76
N LEU A 76 14.93 -7.12 -17.56
CA LEU A 76 13.83 -6.14 -17.51
C LEU A 76 13.05 -6.13 -18.83
N GLY A 77 13.74 -6.05 -19.97
CA GLY A 77 13.09 -6.10 -21.28
C GLY A 77 12.23 -7.36 -21.45
N GLN A 78 12.77 -8.53 -21.11
CA GLN A 78 12.03 -9.79 -21.13
C GLN A 78 10.86 -9.81 -20.15
N LEU A 79 11.02 -9.23 -18.95
CA LEU A 79 9.96 -9.12 -17.95
C LEU A 79 8.79 -8.29 -18.49
N TYR A 80 9.07 -7.21 -19.22
CA TYR A 80 8.07 -6.39 -19.91
C TYR A 80 7.36 -7.14 -21.04
N GLU A 81 8.10 -7.86 -21.89
CA GLU A 81 7.55 -8.67 -22.99
C GLU A 81 6.63 -9.80 -22.51
N GLN A 82 6.92 -10.39 -21.36
CA GLN A 82 6.13 -11.48 -20.78
C GLN A 82 4.79 -11.04 -20.19
N GLN A 83 4.57 -9.73 -20.00
CA GLN A 83 3.33 -9.25 -19.40
C GLN A 83 2.14 -9.43 -20.35
N LYS A 84 1.23 -10.31 -19.96
CA LYS A 84 -0.03 -10.57 -20.68
C LYS A 84 -1.08 -9.49 -20.46
N GLN A 85 -0.97 -8.73 -19.38
CA GLN A 85 -1.91 -7.68 -19.00
C GLN A 85 -1.22 -6.31 -19.09
N PRO A 86 -1.97 -5.25 -19.38
CA PRO A 86 -1.42 -3.89 -19.34
C PRO A 86 -0.78 -3.60 -17.99
N ILE A 87 0.46 -3.11 -18.04
CA ILE A 87 1.23 -2.79 -16.86
C ILE A 87 0.65 -1.53 -16.24
N ASN A 88 0.38 -1.57 -14.93
CA ASN A 88 -0.04 -0.39 -14.20
C ASN A 88 1.15 0.59 -14.07
N PRO A 89 1.09 1.79 -14.68
CA PRO A 89 2.18 2.76 -14.60
C PRO A 89 2.51 3.15 -13.15
N LEU A 90 1.52 3.15 -12.26
CA LEU A 90 1.72 3.44 -10.84
C LEU A 90 2.64 2.42 -10.15
N ASN A 91 2.55 1.13 -10.51
CA ASN A 91 3.41 0.10 -9.92
C ASN A 91 4.88 0.28 -10.35
N VAL A 92 5.09 0.69 -11.62
CA VAL A 92 6.43 0.96 -12.14
C VAL A 92 6.98 2.24 -11.50
N SER A 93 6.17 3.29 -11.41
CA SER A 93 6.54 4.55 -10.77
C SER A 93 6.91 4.37 -9.29
N GLU A 94 6.19 3.50 -8.57
CA GLU A 94 6.51 3.18 -7.17
C GLU A 94 7.91 2.59 -7.04
N ASN A 95 8.28 1.64 -7.90
CA ASN A 95 9.61 1.04 -7.89
C ASN A 95 10.72 2.07 -8.15
N TRP A 96 10.52 2.99 -9.09
CA TRP A 96 11.49 4.06 -9.38
C TRP A 96 11.65 5.03 -8.21
N TYR A 97 10.55 5.49 -7.63
CA TYR A 97 10.61 6.39 -6.47
C TYR A 97 11.22 5.71 -5.25
N GLN A 98 10.85 4.46 -4.99
CA GLN A 98 11.45 3.67 -3.92
C GLN A 98 12.98 3.57 -4.11
N LEU A 99 13.42 3.25 -5.32
CA LEU A 99 14.85 3.12 -5.61
C LEU A 99 15.60 4.46 -5.53
N ALA A 100 14.96 5.57 -5.90
CA ALA A 100 15.53 6.91 -5.72
C ALA A 100 15.68 7.28 -4.23
N ILE A 101 14.71 6.90 -3.39
CA ILE A 101 14.81 7.08 -1.93
C ILE A 101 15.94 6.20 -1.38
N ASP A 102 16.03 4.94 -1.82
CA ASP A 102 17.08 4.00 -1.40
C ASP A 102 18.49 4.50 -1.75
N THR A 103 18.66 5.29 -2.81
CA THR A 103 19.93 5.93 -3.19
C THR A 103 20.18 7.29 -2.52
N GLY A 104 19.27 7.74 -1.63
CA GLY A 104 19.42 8.96 -0.84
C GLY A 104 18.80 10.22 -1.45
N ASN A 105 18.02 10.11 -2.53
CA ASN A 105 17.29 11.24 -3.10
C ASN A 105 15.99 11.49 -2.32
N SER A 106 16.03 12.37 -1.33
CA SER A 106 14.87 12.75 -0.52
C SER A 106 13.77 13.44 -1.32
N ASP A 107 14.07 14.07 -2.46
CA ASP A 107 13.07 14.75 -3.29
C ASP A 107 12.08 13.75 -3.93
N ALA A 108 12.44 12.46 -3.96
CA ALA A 108 11.59 11.38 -4.44
C ALA A 108 10.44 11.04 -3.46
N GLU A 109 10.51 11.43 -2.19
CA GLU A 109 9.51 11.10 -1.15
C GLU A 109 8.12 11.67 -1.46
N ASP A 110 8.06 12.90 -1.96
CA ASP A 110 6.80 13.54 -2.36
C ASP A 110 6.15 12.80 -3.53
N GLY A 111 6.98 12.36 -4.49
CA GLY A 111 6.53 11.57 -5.64
C GLY A 111 6.04 10.18 -5.22
N TYR A 112 6.79 9.51 -4.36
CA TYR A 112 6.42 8.22 -3.78
C TYR A 112 5.08 8.29 -3.07
N SER A 113 4.88 9.33 -2.24
CA SER A 113 3.64 9.55 -1.48
C SER A 113 2.42 9.72 -2.40
N ARG A 114 2.54 10.53 -3.46
CA ARG A 114 1.46 10.68 -4.47
C ARG A 114 1.13 9.36 -5.16
N VAL A 115 2.13 8.55 -5.49
CA VAL A 115 1.93 7.25 -6.13
C VAL A 115 1.25 6.27 -5.19
N LEU A 116 1.66 6.20 -3.91
CA LEU A 116 1.01 5.36 -2.91
C LEU A 116 -0.46 5.75 -2.69
N GLU A 117 -0.75 7.04 -2.63
CA GLU A 117 -2.13 7.55 -2.54
C GLU A 117 -2.95 7.11 -3.77
N ALA A 118 -2.41 7.28 -4.98
CA ALA A 118 -3.08 6.87 -6.21
C ALA A 118 -3.32 5.35 -6.27
N LEU A 119 -2.36 4.54 -5.83
CA LEU A 119 -2.48 3.08 -5.74
C LEU A 119 -3.57 2.68 -4.74
N PHE A 120 -3.59 3.31 -3.57
CA PHE A 120 -4.62 3.10 -2.56
C PHE A 120 -6.01 3.43 -3.10
N ASN A 121 -6.15 4.59 -3.75
CA ASN A 121 -7.40 5.02 -4.35
C ASN A 121 -7.85 4.07 -5.47
N GLN A 122 -6.92 3.59 -6.32
CA GLN A 122 -7.21 2.61 -7.35
C GLN A 122 -7.69 1.28 -6.76
N GLN A 123 -7.05 0.79 -5.68
CA GLN A 123 -7.46 -0.43 -5.01
C GLN A 123 -8.83 -0.28 -4.35
N ARG A 124 -9.09 0.86 -3.71
CA ARG A 124 -10.40 1.19 -3.15
C ARG A 124 -11.49 1.24 -4.21
N ALA A 125 -11.24 1.87 -5.36
CA ALA A 125 -12.20 1.92 -6.45
C ALA A 125 -12.56 0.51 -6.94
N LYS A 126 -11.57 -0.39 -7.08
CA LYS A 126 -11.77 -1.80 -7.44
C LYS A 126 -12.62 -2.55 -6.40
N GLN A 127 -12.42 -2.27 -5.11
CA GLN A 127 -13.22 -2.87 -4.04
C GLN A 127 -14.66 -2.36 -4.07
N VAL A 128 -14.87 -1.05 -4.20
CA VAL A 128 -16.20 -0.44 -4.27
C VAL A 128 -16.96 -0.94 -5.51
N SER A 129 -16.31 -1.04 -6.67
CA SER A 129 -16.95 -1.61 -7.86
C SER A 129 -17.31 -3.08 -7.68
N SER A 130 -16.45 -3.88 -7.03
CA SER A 130 -16.78 -5.28 -6.72
C SER A 130 -17.97 -5.42 -5.75
N ILE A 131 -18.14 -4.48 -4.81
CA ILE A 131 -19.29 -4.43 -3.89
C ILE A 131 -20.56 -4.04 -4.66
N ALA A 132 -20.50 -3.01 -5.50
CA ALA A 132 -21.65 -2.60 -6.31
C ALA A 132 -22.13 -3.72 -7.27
N LEU A 133 -21.19 -4.51 -7.80
CA LEU A 133 -21.53 -5.70 -8.59
C LEU A 133 -22.21 -6.79 -7.74
N LEU A 134 -21.83 -6.96 -6.47
CA LEU A 134 -22.50 -7.91 -5.58
C LEU A 134 -23.94 -7.49 -5.27
N ASP A 135 -24.20 -6.19 -5.07
CA ASP A 135 -25.56 -5.68 -4.85
C ASP A 135 -26.47 -5.93 -6.06
N GLN A 136 -25.96 -5.75 -7.28
CA GLN A 136 -26.73 -6.07 -8.51
C GLN A 136 -27.07 -7.55 -8.66
N HIS A 137 -26.24 -8.47 -8.17
CA HIS A 137 -26.54 -9.91 -8.23
C HIS A 137 -27.57 -10.31 -7.17
N ILE A 138 -27.67 -9.59 -6.05
CA ILE A 138 -28.70 -9.82 -5.02
C ILE A 138 -30.09 -9.46 -5.54
N ASP A 139 -30.22 -8.39 -6.33
CA ASP A 139 -31.50 -7.97 -6.92
C ASP A 139 -32.00 -8.91 -8.04
N GLN A 140 -31.09 -9.62 -8.72
CA GLN A 140 -31.44 -10.61 -9.75
C GLN A 140 -31.96 -11.93 -9.16
N ASP A 141 -31.42 -12.38 -8.03
CA ASP A 141 -31.87 -13.59 -7.34
C ASP A 141 -33.22 -13.41 -6.61
N ILE A 142 -33.67 -12.17 -6.37
CA ILE A 142 -34.99 -11.87 -5.76
C ILE A 142 -36.12 -11.84 -6.82
N THR A 143 -35.81 -11.72 -8.12
CA THR A 143 -36.82 -11.52 -9.17
C THR A 143 -37.00 -12.69 -10.15
N THR A 144 -36.36 -13.84 -9.93
CA THR A 144 -36.54 -15.03 -10.79
C THR A 144 -36.86 -16.30 -10.01
N ASP A 145 -38.10 -16.40 -9.54
CA ASP A 145 -38.68 -17.70 -9.21
C ASP A 145 -40.16 -17.77 -9.66
N SER A 146 -40.39 -18.24 -10.90
CA SER A 146 -41.62 -18.95 -11.29
C SER A 146 -41.55 -19.49 -12.73
N ASN A 147 -41.90 -20.78 -12.88
CA ASN A 147 -42.17 -21.56 -14.10
C ASN A 147 -40.96 -21.95 -14.97
N LYS A 148 -40.78 -23.20 -15.45
CA LYS A 148 -41.80 -24.16 -15.88
C LYS A 148 -41.21 -25.58 -15.97
N SER A 149 -42.11 -26.53 -15.73
CA SER A 149 -41.97 -27.98 -15.77
C SER A 149 -41.37 -28.60 -17.03
N SER A 150 -40.73 -29.73 -16.80
CA SER A 150 -40.40 -30.82 -17.72
C SER A 150 -41.62 -31.64 -18.14
N THR A 151 -41.74 -32.05 -19.42
CA THR A 151 -42.18 -33.41 -19.83
C THR A 151 -41.91 -33.69 -21.31
N THR A 152 -41.35 -34.87 -21.60
CA THR A 152 -41.71 -35.90 -22.62
C THR A 152 -40.46 -36.81 -22.74
N VAL A 153 -40.53 -38.15 -22.63
CA VAL A 153 -41.07 -39.13 -23.58
C VAL A 153 -41.16 -40.52 -22.89
N LYS A 154 -42.19 -41.31 -23.22
CA LYS A 154 -42.36 -42.77 -22.95
C LYS A 154 -41.73 -43.57 -24.11
N PRO A 155 -41.21 -44.82 -23.96
CA PRO A 155 -42.15 -45.94 -23.89
C PRO A 155 -41.71 -47.17 -23.07
N GLU A 156 -42.72 -47.99 -22.88
CA GLU A 156 -42.95 -49.25 -22.20
C GLU A 156 -42.31 -50.47 -22.89
N LYS A 157 -41.72 -51.39 -22.10
CA LYS A 157 -41.69 -52.85 -22.36
C LYS A 157 -41.48 -53.64 -21.07
N SER A 158 -42.15 -54.78 -21.03
CA SER A 158 -42.49 -55.62 -19.88
C SER A 158 -41.45 -56.68 -19.50
N ARG A 159 -41.33 -56.87 -18.17
CA ARG A 159 -41.13 -58.11 -17.37
C ARG A 159 -39.99 -59.08 -17.74
N LEU A 160 -39.11 -59.34 -16.76
CA LEU A 160 -38.89 -60.68 -16.15
C LEU A 160 -37.81 -60.63 -15.03
N VAL A 161 -38.26 -60.95 -13.80
CA VAL A 161 -37.57 -61.57 -12.64
C VAL A 161 -36.46 -60.79 -11.87
N GLU A 162 -36.80 -60.43 -10.62
CA GLU A 162 -36.02 -60.05 -9.42
C GLU A 162 -34.96 -58.90 -9.46
N PRO A 163 -35.35 -57.62 -9.21
CA PRO A 163 -34.38 -56.51 -9.01
C PRO A 163 -34.48 -55.73 -7.69
N GLU A 164 -35.28 -56.12 -6.68
CA GLU A 164 -35.56 -55.21 -5.54
C GLU A 164 -34.36 -54.95 -4.61
N ILE A 165 -33.51 -55.95 -4.35
CA ILE A 165 -32.37 -55.80 -3.42
C ILE A 165 -31.23 -54.95 -4.04
N ILE A 166 -31.03 -55.05 -5.36
CA ILE A 166 -30.00 -54.28 -6.07
C ILE A 166 -30.41 -52.81 -6.15
N ILE A 167 -31.70 -52.53 -6.35
CA ILE A 167 -32.23 -51.16 -6.35
C ILE A 167 -32.12 -50.55 -4.95
N ILE A 168 -32.53 -51.26 -3.89
CA ILE A 168 -32.44 -50.75 -2.51
C ILE A 168 -30.97 -50.52 -2.09
N SER A 169 -30.06 -51.44 -2.43
CA SER A 169 -28.64 -51.26 -2.13
C SER A 169 -28.00 -50.12 -2.92
N SER A 170 -28.38 -49.90 -4.19
CA SER A 170 -27.91 -48.75 -4.97
C SER A 170 -28.43 -47.42 -4.41
N ILE A 171 -29.68 -47.36 -3.97
CA ILE A 171 -30.26 -46.17 -3.31
C ILE A 171 -29.55 -45.89 -1.98
N LEU A 172 -29.30 -46.92 -1.17
CA LEU A 172 -28.55 -46.79 0.09
C LEU A 172 -27.14 -46.24 -0.16
N LEU A 173 -26.46 -46.72 -1.19
CA LEU A 173 -25.10 -46.29 -1.56
C LEU A 173 -25.10 -44.82 -2.00
N VAL A 174 -26.08 -44.40 -2.80
CA VAL A 174 -26.26 -43.00 -3.21
C VAL A 174 -26.55 -42.11 -2.01
N VAL A 175 -27.39 -42.54 -1.06
CA VAL A 175 -27.69 -41.77 0.16
C VAL A 175 -26.46 -41.63 1.06
N VAL A 176 -25.70 -42.72 1.26
CA VAL A 176 -24.45 -42.69 2.04
C VAL A 176 -23.43 -41.77 1.37
N PHE A 177 -23.29 -41.83 0.04
CA PHE A 177 -22.43 -40.95 -0.73
C PHE A 177 -22.86 -39.48 -0.62
N ALA A 178 -24.16 -39.19 -0.73
CA ALA A 178 -24.71 -37.84 -0.56
C ALA A 178 -24.50 -37.29 0.86
N VAL A 179 -24.65 -38.13 1.90
CA VAL A 179 -24.36 -37.76 3.29
C VAL A 179 -22.86 -37.52 3.49
N ALA A 180 -21.99 -38.34 2.90
CA ALA A 180 -20.54 -38.15 2.93
C ALA A 180 -20.11 -36.84 2.24
N LEU A 181 -20.68 -36.53 1.08
CA LEU A 181 -20.44 -35.25 0.38
C LEU A 181 -20.93 -34.05 1.21
N ARG A 182 -22.12 -34.13 1.81
CA ARG A 182 -22.64 -33.09 2.70
C ARG A 182 -21.75 -32.89 3.93
N ARG A 183 -21.25 -33.97 4.54
CA ARG A 183 -20.31 -33.89 5.68
C ARG A 183 -18.97 -33.27 5.27
N LYS A 184 -18.42 -33.66 4.11
CA LYS A 184 -17.16 -33.11 3.58
C LYS A 184 -17.30 -31.61 3.25
N MET A 185 -18.40 -31.20 2.63
CA MET A 185 -18.69 -29.79 2.36
C MET A 185 -18.84 -28.96 3.64
N ARG A 186 -19.55 -29.47 4.66
CA ARG A 186 -19.66 -28.79 5.96
C ARG A 186 -18.30 -28.64 6.64
N SER A 187 -17.46 -29.68 6.62
CA SER A 187 -16.09 -29.61 7.15
C SER A 187 -15.23 -28.58 6.41
N HIS A 188 -15.36 -28.49 5.09
CA HIS A 188 -14.61 -27.54 4.27
C HIS A 188 -15.11 -26.09 4.45
N LYS A 189 -16.42 -25.90 4.63
CA LYS A 189 -17.01 -24.60 4.97
C LYS A 189 -16.55 -24.15 6.36
N GLN A 190 -16.56 -25.03 7.35
CA GLN A 190 -16.11 -24.73 8.72
C GLN A 190 -14.61 -24.36 8.76
N SER A 191 -13.76 -25.08 8.01
CA SER A 191 -12.33 -24.77 7.97
C SER A 191 -12.06 -23.42 7.30
N ASN A 192 -12.75 -23.10 6.20
CA ASN A 192 -12.65 -21.81 5.53
C ASN A 192 -13.16 -20.66 6.41
N LEU A 193 -14.25 -20.86 7.15
CA LEU A 193 -14.82 -19.86 8.06
C LEU A 193 -13.86 -19.55 9.22
N SER A 194 -13.24 -20.57 9.82
CA SER A 194 -12.20 -20.38 10.85
C SER A 194 -10.93 -19.68 10.31
N LYS A 195 -10.54 -19.94 9.05
CA LYS A 195 -9.43 -19.22 8.39
C LYS A 195 -9.79 -17.77 8.13
N LEU A 196 -11.03 -17.49 7.72
CA LEU A 196 -11.54 -16.15 7.48
C LEU A 196 -11.60 -15.35 8.79
N GLU A 197 -12.12 -15.92 9.87
CA GLU A 197 -12.14 -15.32 11.21
C GLU A 197 -10.74 -14.98 11.72
N LYS A 198 -9.77 -15.90 11.55
CA LYS A 198 -8.37 -15.63 11.89
C LYS A 198 -7.79 -14.48 11.08
N THR A 199 -8.10 -14.42 9.78
CA THR A 199 -7.66 -13.33 8.90
C THR A 199 -8.26 -11.99 9.33
N ILE A 200 -9.56 -11.95 9.64
CA ILE A 200 -10.25 -10.75 10.12
C ILE A 200 -9.69 -10.31 11.49
N ALA A 201 -9.43 -11.25 12.40
CA ALA A 201 -8.82 -10.97 13.70
C ALA A 201 -7.38 -10.43 13.56
N GLN A 202 -6.62 -10.95 12.59
CA GLN A 202 -5.27 -10.46 12.31
C GLN A 202 -5.30 -9.07 11.67
N GLN A 203 -6.22 -8.82 10.73
CA GLN A 203 -6.39 -7.52 10.09
C GLN A 203 -6.86 -6.46 11.10
N SER A 204 -7.83 -6.77 11.96
CA SER A 204 -8.29 -5.84 13.00
C SER A 204 -7.19 -5.49 14.01
N LYS A 205 -6.33 -6.44 14.39
CA LYS A 205 -5.13 -6.15 15.20
C LYS A 205 -4.19 -5.16 14.50
N LYS A 206 -3.91 -5.36 13.21
CA LYS A 206 -3.07 -4.45 12.41
C LYS A 206 -3.69 -3.05 12.30
N ILE A 207 -4.99 -2.96 12.05
CA ILE A 207 -5.71 -1.68 12.00
C ILE A 207 -5.58 -0.96 13.34
N ARG A 208 -5.76 -1.68 14.46
CA ARG A 208 -5.63 -1.10 15.81
C ARG A 208 -4.22 -0.61 16.10
N SER A 209 -3.18 -1.35 15.70
CA SER A 209 -1.79 -0.88 15.86
C SER A 209 -1.50 0.35 15.01
N LEU A 210 -2.01 0.41 13.77
CA LEU A 210 -1.87 1.57 12.89
C LEU A 210 -2.58 2.81 13.46
N GLN A 211 -3.80 2.66 13.94
CA GLN A 211 -4.53 3.74 14.61
C GLN A 211 -3.77 4.29 15.82
N LEU A 212 -3.12 3.42 16.59
CA LEU A 212 -2.33 3.81 17.75
C LEU A 212 -1.06 4.57 17.34
N HIS A 213 -0.39 4.13 16.27
CA HIS A 213 0.76 4.85 15.71
C HIS A 213 0.36 6.23 15.19
N LEU A 214 -0.74 6.33 14.45
CA LEU A 214 -1.26 7.58 13.90
C LEU A 214 -1.63 8.57 15.02
N ASN A 215 -2.29 8.11 16.08
CA ASN A 215 -2.60 8.94 17.23
C ASN A 215 -1.34 9.47 17.94
N LYS A 216 -0.30 8.65 18.08
CA LYS A 216 0.99 9.07 18.64
C LYS A 216 1.65 10.14 17.76
N ALA A 217 1.69 9.93 16.45
CA ALA A 217 2.25 10.89 15.50
C ALA A 217 1.48 12.23 15.54
N HIS A 218 0.15 12.20 15.59
CA HIS A 218 -0.68 13.40 15.73
C HIS A 218 -0.41 14.15 17.04
N LEU A 219 -0.17 13.43 18.13
CA LEU A 219 0.16 14.05 19.42
C LEU A 219 1.55 14.69 19.39
N GLN A 220 2.52 14.07 18.73
CA GLN A 220 3.84 14.64 18.50
C GLN A 220 3.76 15.92 17.64
N LEU A 221 2.97 15.90 16.56
CA LEU A 221 2.75 17.09 15.73
C LEU A 221 2.11 18.23 16.53
N LYS A 222 1.10 17.95 17.35
CA LYS A 222 0.51 18.97 18.24
C LYS A 222 1.53 19.52 19.23
N ARG A 223 2.40 18.67 19.79
CA ARG A 223 3.48 19.10 20.70
C ARG A 223 4.49 19.97 19.97
N ASN A 224 4.92 19.58 18.77
CA ASN A 224 5.86 20.36 17.95
C ASN A 224 5.25 21.70 17.52
N GLN A 225 3.97 21.74 17.15
CA GLN A 225 3.25 22.99 16.84
C GLN A 225 3.11 23.91 18.06
N GLN A 226 2.92 23.35 19.26
CA GLN A 226 2.91 24.14 20.50
C GLN A 226 4.30 24.70 20.81
N VAL A 227 5.35 23.90 20.65
CA VAL A 227 6.76 24.32 20.82
C VAL A 227 7.13 25.40 19.79
N GLU A 228 6.74 25.25 18.52
CA GLU A 228 6.90 26.27 17.49
C GLU A 228 6.13 27.55 17.81
N LYS A 229 4.90 27.48 18.35
CA LYS A 229 4.15 28.68 18.75
C LYS A 229 4.83 29.43 19.89
N THR A 230 5.44 28.73 20.86
CA THR A 230 6.19 29.36 21.96
C THR A 230 7.51 29.95 21.47
N VAL A 231 8.25 29.25 20.60
CA VAL A 231 9.54 29.73 20.04
C VAL A 231 9.33 30.83 18.99
N SER A 232 8.20 30.81 18.26
CA SER A 232 7.85 31.80 17.23
C SER A 232 7.52 33.18 17.80
N ASN A 233 6.91 33.27 18.98
CA ASN A 233 6.58 34.59 19.55
C ASN A 233 7.83 35.36 20.02
N ASP A 234 8.79 34.66 20.64
CA ASP A 234 10.06 35.28 21.03
C ASP A 234 10.92 35.62 19.80
N ASN A 235 10.96 34.73 18.81
CA ASN A 235 11.70 34.99 17.56
C ASN A 235 11.09 36.09 16.70
N LYS A 236 9.77 36.30 16.70
CA LYS A 236 9.10 37.35 15.91
C LYS A 236 9.58 38.75 16.27
N LEU A 237 9.71 39.05 17.58
CA LEU A 237 10.22 40.35 18.01
C LEU A 237 11.70 40.50 17.66
N VAL A 238 12.50 39.46 17.87
CA VAL A 238 13.94 39.45 17.56
C VAL A 238 14.18 39.70 16.07
N THR A 239 13.48 38.96 15.20
CA THR A 239 13.57 39.13 13.74
C THR A 239 13.05 40.51 13.30
N ALA A 240 11.94 40.98 13.86
CA ALA A 240 11.40 42.30 13.53
C ALA A 240 12.34 43.44 13.97
N CYS A 241 13.01 43.31 15.11
CA CYS A 241 14.03 44.25 15.56
C CYS A 241 15.24 44.23 14.62
N ALA A 242 15.71 43.05 14.21
CA ALA A 242 16.83 42.92 13.28
C ALA A 242 16.56 43.60 11.92
N VAL A 243 15.35 43.45 11.36
CA VAL A 243 14.95 44.08 10.09
C VAL A 243 15.02 45.62 10.17
N LEU A 244 14.73 46.22 11.32
CA LEU A 244 14.83 47.66 11.53
C LEU A 244 16.23 48.13 12.00
N GLY A 245 17.12 47.18 12.32
CA GLY A 245 18.46 47.43 12.85
C GLY A 245 18.48 47.72 14.36
N TYR A 246 17.57 47.14 15.12
CA TYR A 246 17.45 47.30 16.57
C TYR A 246 17.79 46.00 17.31
N VAL A 247 18.14 46.18 18.59
CA VAL A 247 18.31 45.08 19.53
C VAL A 247 17.05 45.00 20.39
N PRO A 248 16.47 43.81 20.67
CA PRO A 248 15.22 43.68 21.44
C PRO A 248 15.22 44.40 22.80
N ASN A 249 16.39 44.51 23.44
CA ASN A 249 16.56 45.16 24.74
C ASN A 249 16.81 46.68 24.65
N ARG A 250 16.89 47.26 23.45
CA ARG A 250 17.16 48.68 23.20
C ARG A 250 16.35 49.19 22.01
N ILE A 251 15.03 49.16 22.15
CA ILE A 251 14.11 49.68 21.13
C ILE A 251 13.86 51.18 21.39
N PRO A 252 14.05 52.07 20.39
CA PRO A 252 13.87 53.51 20.55
C PRO A 252 12.38 53.91 20.60
N ASP A 253 12.11 55.21 20.74
CA ASP A 253 10.73 55.72 20.82
C ASP A 253 9.96 55.57 19.49
N GLU A 254 8.62 55.64 19.57
CA GLU A 254 7.76 55.43 18.40
C GLU A 254 8.06 56.43 17.26
N LYS A 255 8.53 57.64 17.59
CA LYS A 255 8.92 58.66 16.61
C LYS A 255 10.16 58.23 15.83
N GLN A 256 11.21 57.77 16.52
CA GLN A 256 12.44 57.28 15.88
C GLN A 256 12.21 56.00 15.06
N ILE A 257 11.34 55.10 15.52
CA ILE A 257 10.96 53.89 14.77
C ILE A 257 10.30 54.27 13.43
N LYS A 258 9.33 55.19 13.45
CA LYS A 258 8.64 55.65 12.22
C LYS A 258 9.59 56.36 11.27
N LEU A 259 10.54 57.14 11.79
CA LEU A 259 11.57 57.79 10.98
C LEU A 259 12.48 56.77 10.30
N ARG A 260 12.95 55.76 11.05
CA ARG A 260 13.79 54.67 10.52
C ARG A 260 13.06 53.88 9.43
N TYR A 261 11.80 53.55 9.66
CA TYR A 261 10.97 52.90 8.66
C TYR A 261 10.84 53.72 7.36
N LYS A 262 10.61 55.04 7.45
CA LYS A 262 10.54 55.92 6.27
C LYS A 262 11.85 55.95 5.48
N MET A 263 13.00 55.81 6.15
CA MET A 263 14.29 55.71 5.48
C MET A 263 14.45 54.36 4.78
N LEU A 264 14.15 53.26 5.47
CA LEU A 264 14.26 51.91 4.92
C LEU A 264 13.25 51.65 3.80
N SER A 265 12.04 52.22 3.88
CA SER A 265 11.01 52.07 2.86
C SER A 265 11.37 52.73 1.52
N ARG A 266 12.28 53.71 1.53
CA ARG A 266 12.83 54.32 0.31
C ARG A 266 13.94 53.51 -0.33
N ILE A 267 14.56 52.60 0.43
CA ILE A 267 15.63 51.72 -0.04
C ILE A 267 15.02 50.44 -0.60
N TYR A 268 14.08 49.85 0.14
CA TYR A 268 13.45 48.59 -0.23
C TYR A 268 12.28 48.75 -1.20
N HIS A 269 11.93 49.98 -1.63
CA HIS A 269 10.82 50.16 -2.56
C HIS A 269 11.10 49.44 -3.89
N PRO A 270 10.11 48.76 -4.49
CA PRO A 270 10.25 48.10 -5.79
C PRO A 270 10.77 49.04 -6.89
N ASP A 271 10.34 50.30 -6.85
CA ASP A 271 10.76 51.35 -7.79
C ASP A 271 12.22 51.79 -7.63
N THR A 272 12.87 51.47 -6.50
CA THR A 272 14.23 51.89 -6.16
C THR A 272 15.18 50.69 -6.02
N HIS A 273 15.06 49.72 -6.93
CA HIS A 273 15.83 48.46 -6.94
C HIS A 273 15.61 47.52 -5.75
N GLY A 274 14.59 47.76 -4.91
CA GLY A 274 14.16 46.82 -3.87
C GLY A 274 13.17 45.77 -4.39
N SER A 275 12.73 44.87 -3.52
CA SER A 275 11.73 43.84 -3.84
C SER A 275 10.43 44.00 -3.04
N ASP A 276 9.32 43.57 -3.63
CA ASP A 276 8.01 43.49 -2.95
C ASP A 276 8.06 42.66 -1.67
N GLU A 277 8.92 41.64 -1.63
CA GLU A 277 9.14 40.81 -0.45
C GLU A 277 9.82 41.57 0.68
N GLU A 278 10.85 42.37 0.38
CA GLU A 278 11.55 43.19 1.38
C GLU A 278 10.63 44.26 1.97
N MET A 279 9.78 44.90 1.16
CA MET A 279 8.77 45.82 1.67
C MET A 279 7.74 45.12 2.56
N LYS A 280 7.27 43.92 2.18
CA LYS A 280 6.36 43.14 3.03
C LYS A 280 7.00 42.76 4.36
N ARG A 281 8.28 42.37 4.36
CA ARG A 281 9.06 42.08 5.58
C ARG A 281 9.24 43.33 6.44
N LEU A 282 9.53 44.49 5.85
CA LEU A 282 9.66 45.76 6.56
C LEU A 282 8.33 46.17 7.20
N ASN A 283 7.22 46.05 6.47
CA ASN A 283 5.88 46.39 6.93
C ASN A 283 5.41 45.50 8.10
N SER A 284 5.74 44.21 8.05
CA SER A 284 5.43 43.30 9.16
C SER A 284 6.29 43.60 10.39
N ALA A 285 7.59 43.89 10.19
CA ALA A 285 8.52 44.21 11.26
C ALA A 285 8.12 45.47 12.05
N ILE A 286 7.79 46.58 11.37
CA ILE A 286 7.36 47.81 12.06
C ILE A 286 6.09 47.59 12.89
N LYS A 287 5.13 46.79 12.39
CA LYS A 287 3.88 46.51 13.10
C LYS A 287 4.17 45.79 14.42
N ILE A 288 5.04 44.79 14.40
CA ILE A 288 5.44 43.99 15.56
C ILE A 288 6.19 44.85 16.60
N VAL A 289 7.17 45.65 16.16
CA VAL A 289 7.97 46.48 17.06
C VAL A 289 7.13 47.60 17.70
N ILE A 290 6.26 48.28 16.94
CA ILE A 290 5.36 49.29 17.49
C ILE A 290 4.36 48.68 18.48
N SER A 291 3.79 47.50 18.17
CA SER A 291 2.88 46.84 19.12
C SER A 291 3.58 46.49 20.42
N HIS A 292 4.83 46.02 20.37
CA HIS A 292 5.61 45.70 21.56
C HIS A 292 5.90 46.93 22.42
N VAL A 293 6.32 48.04 21.81
CA VAL A 293 6.56 49.32 22.51
C VAL A 293 5.29 49.88 23.15
N LYS A 294 4.12 49.70 22.51
CA LYS A 294 2.82 50.11 23.06
C LYS A 294 2.41 49.24 24.25
N SER A 295 2.54 47.92 24.14
CA SER A 295 2.23 46.99 25.22
C SER A 295 3.17 47.13 26.42
N SER A 296 4.42 47.55 26.23
CA SER A 296 5.39 47.80 27.32
C SER A 296 5.16 49.13 28.06
N LYS A 297 4.33 50.03 27.52
CA LYS A 297 3.97 51.32 28.12
C LYS A 297 2.59 51.33 28.77
N ALA A 298 1.78 50.29 28.53
CA ALA A 298 0.49 50.06 29.14
C ALA A 298 0.66 49.31 30.47
#